data_AF-A0A257S4Z9-F1
#
_entry.id   AF-A0A257S4Z9-F1
#
_cell.length_a   1.000
_cell.length_b   1.000
_cell.length_c   1.000
_cell.angle_alpha   90.00
_cell.angle_beta   90.00
_cell.angle_gamma   90.00
#
_symmetry.space_group_name_H-M   'P 1'
#
loop_
_entity.id
_entity.type
_entity.pdbx_description
1 polymer ?
#
loop_
_entity_poly.entity_id
_entity_poly.type
_entity_poly.pdbx_seq_one_letter_code
_entity_poly.pdbx_strand_id
1 'polypeptide(L)'
;MTRRAAPPFALAFALAAAMAATAGAQQPAPPPDRSPPVGAMAPDFTIPGATRYGVLARPIQLADLRGKTVVLAFFIRARTKG
;
A
#
# COMPACT_ATOMS: atom_id res chain seq x y z
N MET A 1 58.63 -8.01 4.13
CA MET A 1 57.24 -8.28 4.52
C MET A 1 56.96 -7.55 5.82
N THR A 2 56.38 -6.35 5.78
CA THR A 2 56.10 -5.60 7.02
C THR A 2 54.62 -5.22 7.01
N ARG A 3 53.80 -6.01 7.72
CA ARG A 3 52.37 -5.71 7.91
C ARG A 3 52.27 -4.50 8.84
N ARG A 4 51.95 -3.33 8.30
CA ARG A 4 51.54 -2.18 9.11
C ARG A 4 50.20 -2.50 9.76
N ALA A 5 50.18 -2.60 11.09
CA ALA A 5 48.95 -2.65 11.86
C ALA A 5 48.27 -1.28 11.82
N ALA A 6 46.97 -1.25 11.52
CA ALA A 6 46.20 -0.01 11.47
C ALA A 6 46.00 0.56 12.91
N PRO A 7 46.12 1.89 13.11
CA PRO A 7 45.97 2.50 14.43
C PRO A 7 44.54 2.32 14.95
N PRO A 8 44.34 2.14 16.28
CA PRO A 8 43.03 1.81 16.88
C PRO A 8 41.95 2.85 16.58
N PHE A 9 42.33 4.11 16.38
CA PHE A 9 41.42 5.19 15.98
C PHE A 9 40.88 5.04 14.56
N ALA A 10 41.65 4.46 13.63
CA ALA A 10 41.17 4.20 12.28
C ALA A 10 40.13 3.07 12.26
N LEU A 11 40.28 2.07 13.15
CA LEU A 11 39.30 1.00 13.30
C LEU A 11 38.01 1.51 13.97
N ALA A 12 38.12 2.34 15.01
CA ALA A 12 36.97 2.96 15.66
C ALA A 12 36.20 3.89 14.72
N PHE A 13 36.89 4.67 13.88
CA PHE A 13 36.27 5.52 12.88
C PHE A 13 35.57 4.70 11.79
N ALA A 14 36.21 3.62 11.30
CA ALA A 14 35.60 2.71 10.35
C ALA A 14 34.33 2.03 10.91
N LEU A 15 34.34 1.67 12.19
CA LEU A 15 33.19 1.06 12.85
C LEU A 15 32.04 2.06 13.04
N ALA A 16 32.34 3.30 13.45
CA ALA A 16 31.36 4.37 13.57
C ALA A 16 30.74 4.75 12.21
N ALA A 17 31.56 4.82 11.16
CA ALA A 17 31.10 5.07 9.80
C ALA A 17 30.20 3.93 9.28
N ALA A 18 30.55 2.68 9.58
CA ALA A 18 29.72 1.52 9.23
C ALA A 18 28.36 1.53 9.94
N MET A 19 28.31 1.90 11.22
CA MET A 19 27.04 2.02 11.95
C MET A 19 26.19 3.19 11.46
N ALA A 20 26.78 4.34 11.16
CA ALA A 20 26.08 5.49 10.59
C ALA A 20 25.45 5.18 9.22
N ALA A 21 26.09 4.31 8.43
CA ALA A 21 25.55 3.86 7.14
C ALA A 21 24.26 3.01 7.28
N THR A 22 24.03 2.37 8.43
CA THR A 22 22.81 1.56 8.67
C THR A 22 21.60 2.38 9.12
N ALA A 23 21.81 3.61 9.62
CA ALA A 23 20.75 4.45 10.16
C ALA A 23 19.77 4.97 9.09
N GLY A 24 20.20 5.06 7.83
CA GLY A 24 19.36 5.46 6.70
C GLY A 24 18.62 4.31 6.01
N ALA A 25 18.84 3.06 6.42
CA ALA A 25 18.30 1.87 5.75
C ALA A 25 17.04 1.28 6.42
N GLN A 26 16.43 2.00 7.37
CA GLN A 26 15.16 1.60 7.96
C GLN A 26 14.03 1.81 6.93
N GLN A 27 13.76 0.76 6.15
CA GLN A 27 12.60 0.71 5.26
C GLN A 27 11.33 0.89 6.11
N PRO A 28 10.43 1.84 5.76
CA PRO A 28 9.13 1.95 6.42
C PRO A 28 8.41 0.60 6.37
N ALA A 29 7.81 0.21 7.49
CA ALA A 29 7.00 -1.00 7.53
C ALA A 29 5.86 -0.90 6.49
N PRO A 30 5.52 -2.02 5.81
CA PRO A 30 4.38 -2.03 4.91
C PRO A 30 3.09 -1.62 5.65
N PRO A 31 2.19 -0.86 5.02
CA PRO A 31 0.89 -0.58 5.61
C PRO A 31 0.13 -1.88 5.85
N PRO A 32 -0.74 -1.94 6.89
CA PRO A 32 -1.55 -3.12 7.17
C PRO A 32 -2.50 -3.41 6.00
N ASP A 33 -2.72 -4.69 5.72
CA ASP A 33 -3.73 -5.11 4.75
C ASP A 33 -5.13 -4.75 5.26
N ARG A 34 -5.89 -4.05 4.42
CA ARG A 34 -7.27 -3.62 4.71
C ARG A 34 -8.30 -4.39 3.88
N SER A 35 -7.85 -5.40 3.15
CA SER A 35 -8.72 -6.19 2.26
C SER A 35 -9.63 -7.09 3.10
N PRO A 36 -10.93 -7.22 2.73
CA PRO A 36 -11.81 -8.17 3.39
C PRO A 36 -11.29 -9.61 3.23
N PRO A 37 -11.36 -10.45 4.28
CA PRO A 37 -10.92 -11.84 4.20
C PRO A 37 -11.82 -12.67 3.27
N VAL A 38 -11.23 -13.62 2.55
CA VAL A 38 -11.95 -14.52 1.65
C VAL A 38 -12.90 -15.42 2.45
N GLY A 39 -14.13 -15.60 1.95
CA GLY A 39 -15.16 -16.43 2.57
C GLY A 39 -15.95 -15.74 3.68
N ALA A 40 -15.51 -14.57 4.15
CA ALA A 40 -16.33 -13.74 5.02
C ALA A 40 -17.47 -13.08 4.24
N MET A 41 -18.54 -12.71 4.94
CA MET A 41 -19.62 -11.92 4.36
C MET A 41 -19.07 -10.59 3.85
N ALA A 42 -19.34 -10.27 2.58
CA ALA A 42 -18.94 -9.00 2.01
C ALA A 42 -19.59 -7.84 2.78
N PRO A 43 -18.82 -6.79 3.15
CA PRO A 43 -19.38 -5.59 3.76
C PRO A 43 -20.40 -4.93 2.84
N ASP A 44 -21.47 -4.39 3.43
CA ASP A 44 -22.45 -3.63 2.66
C ASP A 44 -21.87 -2.29 2.21
N PHE A 45 -22.35 -1.80 1.07
CA PHE A 45 -21.97 -0.50 0.54
C PHE A 45 -23.07 0.10 -0.33
N THR A 46 -23.06 1.42 -0.40
CA THR A 46 -23.92 2.22 -1.28
C THR A 46 -23.05 3.16 -2.10
N ILE A 47 -23.16 3.09 -3.43
CA ILE A 47 -22.37 3.90 -4.34
C ILE A 47 -23.24 4.61 -5.39
N PRO A 48 -22.86 5.80 -5.85
CA PRO A 48 -23.48 6.40 -7.03
C PRO A 48 -23.26 5.49 -8.24
N GLY A 49 -24.34 5.17 -8.94
CA GLY A 49 -24.27 4.50 -10.23
C GLY A 49 -24.18 5.52 -11.37
N ALA A 50 -23.54 5.16 -12.47
CA ALA A 50 -23.53 5.96 -13.69
C ALA A 50 -23.69 5.09 -14.93
N THR A 51 -24.31 5.66 -15.96
CA THR A 51 -24.42 5.06 -17.29
C THR A 51 -23.98 6.07 -18.34
N ARG A 52 -24.06 5.71 -19.63
CA ARG A 52 -23.89 6.66 -20.74
C ARG A 52 -24.83 7.88 -20.69
N TYR A 53 -25.90 7.82 -19.90
CA TYR A 53 -26.89 8.90 -19.76
C TYR A 53 -26.66 9.77 -18.52
N GLY A 54 -25.58 9.54 -17.78
CA GLY A 54 -25.24 10.29 -16.57
C GLY A 54 -25.40 9.48 -15.29
N VAL A 55 -25.39 10.19 -14.16
CA VAL A 55 -25.52 9.62 -12.81
C VAL A 55 -26.96 9.16 -12.58
N LEU A 56 -27.12 7.98 -12.00
CA LEU A 56 -28.44 7.42 -11.66
C LEU A 56 -29.06 8.20 -10.50
N ALA A 57 -30.39 8.42 -10.58
CA ALA A 57 -31.13 9.07 -9.50
C ALA A 57 -31.13 8.25 -8.20
N ARG A 58 -31.12 6.92 -8.32
CA ARG A 58 -31.00 6.00 -7.19
C ARG A 58 -29.58 5.42 -7.15
N PRO A 59 -28.91 5.44 -5.98
CA PRO A 59 -27.62 4.77 -5.83
C PRO A 59 -27.78 3.26 -5.91
N ILE A 60 -26.67 2.56 -6.12
CA ILE A 60 -26.59 1.10 -6.12
C ILE A 60 -26.17 0.62 -4.74
N GLN A 61 -26.91 -0.32 -4.17
CA GLN A 61 -26.54 -1.01 -2.94
C GLN A 61 -26.13 -2.45 -3.23
N LEU A 62 -25.24 -3.03 -2.42
CA LEU A 62 -24.87 -4.44 -2.57
C LEU A 62 -26.08 -5.37 -2.42
N ALA A 63 -27.04 -5.00 -1.57
CA ALA A 63 -28.29 -5.73 -1.37
C ALA A 63 -29.14 -5.84 -2.65
N ASP A 64 -29.07 -4.86 -3.57
CA ASP A 64 -29.82 -4.89 -4.84
C ASP A 64 -29.27 -5.97 -5.80
N LEU A 65 -28.05 -6.46 -5.56
CA LEU A 65 -27.35 -7.44 -6.39
C LEU A 65 -27.37 -8.86 -5.80
N ARG A 66 -28.20 -9.12 -4.79
CA ARG A 66 -28.33 -10.45 -4.17
C ARG A 66 -28.70 -11.50 -5.22
N GLY A 67 -28.13 -12.69 -5.10
CA GLY A 67 -28.30 -13.79 -6.04
C GLY A 67 -27.46 -13.68 -7.32
N LYS A 68 -26.58 -12.67 -7.43
CA LYS A 68 -25.62 -12.52 -8.53
C LYS A 68 -24.19 -12.67 -8.01
N THR A 69 -23.29 -13.13 -8.88
CA THR A 69 -21.84 -12.97 -8.66
C THR A 69 -21.45 -11.54 -8.98
N VAL A 70 -20.84 -10.85 -8.02
CA VAL A 70 -20.45 -9.44 -8.14
C VAL A 70 -18.93 -9.34 -8.14
N VAL A 71 -18.38 -8.58 -9.08
CA VAL A 71 -16.95 -8.27 -9.16
C VAL A 71 -16.75 -6.81 -8.82
N LEU A 72 -15.90 -6.52 -7.83
CA LEU A 72 -15.52 -5.16 -7.45
C LEU A 72 -14.12 -4.85 -7.94
N ALA A 73 -14.00 -3.83 -8.79
CA ALA A 73 -12.72 -3.33 -9.28
C ALA A 73 -12.55 -1.87 -8.87
N PHE A 74 -11.46 -1.57 -8.16
CA PHE A 74 -11.13 -0.22 -7.72
C PHE A 74 -10.14 0.40 -8.69
N PHE A 75 -10.53 1.51 -9.29
CA PHE A 75 -9.66 2.33 -10.12
C PHE A 75 -9.30 3.57 -9.30
N ILE A 76 -8.01 3.75 -9.02
CA ILE A 76 -7.54 5.04 -8.50
C ILE A 76 -7.92 6.09 -9.53
N ARG A 77 -8.31 7.29 -9.07
CA ARG A 77 -8.59 8.43 -9.95
C ARG A 77 -7.40 8.63 -10.89
N ALA A 78 -7.53 8.09 -12.11
CA ALA A 78 -6.70 8.49 -13.22
C ALA A 78 -6.99 9.98 -13.44
N ARG A 79 -5.99 10.73 -13.86
CA ARG A 79 -6.08 12.17 -14.16
C ARG A 79 -7.06 12.42 -15.32
N THR A 80 -8.36 12.16 -15.15
CA THR A 80 -9.38 12.54 -16.12
C THR A 80 -9.67 14.01 -15.85
N LYS A 81 -9.07 14.89 -16.65
CA LYS A 81 -9.52 16.28 -16.74
C LYS A 81 -10.96 16.24 -17.27
N GLY A 82 -11.87 16.67 -16.40
CA GLY A 82 -13.24 17.08 -16.68
C GLY A 82 -13.50 18.28 -15.79
#